data_AF-A0A4Q5WQ34-F1
#
_entry.id   AF-A0A4Q5WQ34-F1
#
_cell.length_a   1.000
_cell.length_b   1.000
_cell.length_c   1.000
_cell.angle_alpha   90.00
_cell.angle_beta   90.00
_cell.angle_gamma   90.00
#
_symmetry.space_group_name_H-M   'P 1'
#
loop_
_entity.id
_entity.type
_entity.pdbx_description
1 polymer ?
#
loop_
_entity_poly.entity_id
_entity_poly.type
_entity_poly.pdbx_seq_one_letter_code
_entity_poly.pdbx_strand_id
1 'polypeptide(L)'
;MDQLTTKTRLIPYRSPVRPVLHAGEPLQPFAATTLQRARKKLLAELALSNDELELDGLTYTRNDLAVLFQDLTESEWSGHCLIYSIPGFLQFLEQSRFDAGAMAPARQYHYKPGFTAFVSPWFAPAFRDASGRFLRDSEPLQLTELFRYADFIAPEDGPEAYERLRIYFDEFGFLLRNWTWEKMQEDSSRIACLFDPDWIAFLNALPDPLAPARDSVVEQFLGIVYRFQHKASWKLLQRMCAQLQAVRCNPELQAQVNEYEEIMRRNSSSIVSRRKSSDGSGGGFSFGRGAWAIVWIALMIIRAASSDSCNRPSSLGRLEYTPTYSSPESPVYTPEADQAASISNESHLRHTFLDLSANAHKGTPLEPKTGSAPFSGMSQEPQGFGPRFLTVRNNSSQDMVLFSYNRADPILDSETPVQAVFIGRGQEYELPIRPNQGYLNAVFGTGWVKLANPREVQLHRNVTSTESSGSSYGRDVTSTMTISEYFRTPSKQLQFLKRDLMVKDHPEYRGPDAQAKPVFEPEDRNLSVRGTLTFSEKGGKMAVKGSGGLYIYLSVERP
;
A
#
# COMPACT_ATOMS: atom_id res chain seq x y z
N MET A 1 43.77 -4.18 11.12
CA MET A 1 43.62 -4.56 9.71
C MET A 1 42.34 -3.92 9.20
N ASP A 2 42.25 -2.59 9.33
CA ASP A 2 41.12 -1.80 8.87
C ASP A 2 41.44 -1.38 7.43
N GLN A 3 40.97 -2.18 6.47
CA GLN A 3 40.85 -1.67 5.12
C GLN A 3 39.73 -0.62 5.16
N LEU A 4 40.14 0.65 5.21
CA LEU A 4 39.34 1.78 4.81
C LEU A 4 38.77 1.46 3.42
N THR A 5 37.56 0.91 3.39
CA THR A 5 36.71 0.91 2.21
C THR A 5 36.44 2.37 1.93
N THR A 6 37.28 2.96 1.08
CA THR A 6 36.97 4.20 0.37
C THR A 6 35.62 3.95 -0.27
N LYS A 7 34.54 4.47 0.35
CA LYS A 7 33.21 4.51 -0.27
C LYS A 7 33.39 5.35 -1.53
N THR A 8 33.70 4.68 -2.63
CA THR A 8 33.73 5.24 -3.98
C THR A 8 32.42 6.00 -4.11
N ARG A 9 32.48 7.31 -4.38
CA ARG A 9 31.27 8.11 -4.64
C ARG A 9 30.40 7.31 -5.60
N LEU A 10 29.23 6.89 -5.13
CA LEU A 10 28.35 6.01 -5.87
C LEU A 10 27.98 6.72 -7.17
N ILE A 11 28.48 6.16 -8.26
CA ILE A 11 28.14 6.61 -9.61
C ILE A 11 26.64 6.32 -9.77
N PRO A 12 25.83 7.30 -10.22
CA PRO A 12 24.44 7.06 -10.56
C PRO A 12 24.33 5.81 -11.43
N TYR A 13 23.26 5.03 -11.27
CA TYR A 13 23.06 3.87 -12.12
C TYR A 13 23.16 4.28 -13.59
N ARG A 14 23.78 3.42 -14.39
CA ARG A 14 23.83 3.55 -15.84
C ARG A 14 23.56 2.18 -16.41
N SER A 15 22.48 2.04 -17.16
CA SER A 15 22.14 0.72 -17.71
C SER A 15 23.20 0.27 -18.74
N PRO A 16 23.81 -0.92 -18.57
CA PRO A 16 24.69 -1.50 -19.59
C PRO A 16 23.91 -2.04 -20.80
N VAL A 17 22.57 -2.06 -20.74
CA VAL A 17 21.70 -2.51 -21.84
C VAL A 17 21.70 -1.51 -22.99
N ARG A 18 21.69 -0.19 -22.71
CA ARG A 18 21.68 0.85 -23.76
C ARG A 18 22.88 0.73 -24.70
N PRO A 19 24.13 0.70 -24.21
CA PRO A 19 25.28 0.63 -25.12
C PRO A 19 25.34 -0.69 -25.89
N VAL A 20 24.82 -1.79 -25.33
CA VAL A 20 24.74 -3.09 -26.05
C VAL A 20 23.76 -3.03 -27.22
N LEU A 21 22.58 -2.43 -27.01
CA LEU A 21 21.62 -2.19 -28.08
C LEU A 21 22.17 -1.23 -29.13
N HIS A 22 22.84 -0.15 -28.73
CA HIS A 22 23.50 0.78 -29.64
C HIS A 22 24.56 0.10 -30.51
N ALA A 23 25.35 -0.80 -29.93
CA ALA A 23 26.33 -1.61 -30.66
C ALA A 23 25.72 -2.66 -31.60
N GLY A 24 24.38 -2.77 -31.65
CA GLY A 24 23.63 -3.72 -32.47
C GLY A 24 23.80 -5.17 -32.01
N GLU A 25 24.11 -5.40 -30.74
CA GLU A 25 24.28 -6.74 -30.17
C GLU A 25 22.97 -7.22 -29.50
N PRO A 26 22.61 -8.51 -29.62
CA PRO A 26 21.38 -9.03 -29.02
C PRO A 26 21.49 -9.11 -27.49
N LEU A 27 20.38 -8.88 -26.79
CA LEU A 27 20.32 -8.98 -25.32
C LEU A 27 20.23 -10.42 -24.80
N GLN A 28 19.72 -11.33 -25.63
CA GLN A 28 19.46 -12.72 -25.27
C GLN A 28 19.88 -13.68 -26.41
N PRO A 29 20.42 -14.86 -26.08
CA PRO A 29 20.79 -15.33 -24.73
C PRO A 29 22.01 -14.58 -24.16
N PHE A 30 22.22 -14.62 -22.85
CA PHE A 30 23.42 -14.07 -22.23
C PHE A 30 24.67 -14.78 -22.76
N ALA A 31 25.62 -14.01 -23.29
CA ALA A 31 26.93 -14.51 -23.68
C ALA A 31 28.00 -13.45 -23.38
N ALA A 32 29.02 -13.80 -22.61
CA ALA A 32 30.12 -12.90 -22.28
C ALA A 32 30.84 -12.37 -23.53
N THR A 33 30.90 -13.17 -24.60
CA THR A 33 31.45 -12.77 -25.90
C THR A 33 30.66 -11.64 -26.54
N THR A 34 29.33 -11.62 -26.40
CA THR A 34 28.45 -10.55 -26.88
C THR A 34 28.77 -9.22 -26.18
N LEU A 35 28.92 -9.22 -24.85
CA LEU A 35 29.31 -8.02 -24.10
C LEU A 35 30.71 -7.52 -24.49
N GLN A 36 31.66 -8.43 -24.71
CA GLN A 36 32.99 -8.07 -25.21
C GLN A 36 32.97 -7.47 -26.62
N ARG A 37 32.12 -7.99 -27.52
CA ARG A 37 31.93 -7.41 -28.87
C ARG A 37 31.31 -6.02 -28.79
N ALA A 38 30.26 -5.85 -27.98
CA ALA A 38 29.65 -4.54 -27.74
C ALA A 38 30.69 -3.54 -27.23
N ARG A 39 31.44 -3.90 -26.19
CA ARG A 39 32.53 -3.07 -25.63
C ARG A 39 33.57 -2.69 -26.69
N LYS A 40 34.02 -3.62 -27.53
CA LYS A 40 34.99 -3.34 -28.60
C LYS A 40 34.45 -2.36 -29.65
N LYS A 41 33.19 -2.54 -30.07
CA LYS A 41 32.54 -1.62 -31.03
C LYS A 41 32.42 -0.21 -30.46
N LEU A 42 31.95 -0.09 -29.22
CA LEU A 42 31.79 1.21 -28.55
C LEU A 42 33.12 1.90 -28.26
N LEU A 43 34.17 1.16 -27.90
CA LEU A 43 35.51 1.75 -27.71
C LEU A 43 36.12 2.24 -29.02
N ALA A 44 35.79 1.60 -30.15
CA ALA A 44 36.19 2.08 -31.47
C ALA A 44 35.41 3.36 -31.86
N GLU A 45 34.11 3.41 -31.56
CA GLU A 45 33.28 4.60 -31.76
C GLU A 45 33.76 5.79 -30.92
N LEU A 46 34.08 5.57 -29.63
CA LEU A 46 34.65 6.58 -28.73
C LEU A 46 35.97 7.16 -29.25
N ALA A 47 36.83 6.33 -29.83
CA ALA A 47 38.09 6.78 -30.42
C ALA A 47 37.89 7.71 -31.62
N LEU A 48 36.71 7.67 -32.24
CA LEU A 48 36.30 8.57 -33.33
C LEU A 48 35.58 9.82 -32.82
N SER A 49 35.00 9.79 -31.61
CA SER A 49 34.10 10.83 -31.08
C SER A 49 34.67 11.69 -29.94
N ASN A 50 35.96 12.05 -29.98
CA ASN A 50 36.62 12.84 -28.91
C ASN A 50 36.52 12.21 -27.51
N ASP A 51 36.53 10.87 -27.40
CA ASP A 51 36.44 10.12 -26.13
C ASP A 51 35.11 10.28 -25.33
N GLU A 52 34.06 10.83 -25.95
CA GLU A 52 32.71 10.90 -25.39
C GLU A 52 31.67 10.31 -26.35
N LEU A 53 30.74 9.52 -25.82
CA LEU A 53 29.65 8.91 -26.60
C LEU A 53 28.30 9.25 -25.95
N GLU A 54 27.46 10.01 -26.64
CA GLU A 54 26.13 10.38 -26.15
C GLU A 54 25.08 9.37 -26.61
N LEU A 55 24.44 8.67 -25.66
CA LEU A 55 23.36 7.72 -25.92
C LEU A 55 22.14 8.11 -25.08
N ASP A 56 21.02 8.39 -25.74
CA ASP A 56 19.76 8.80 -25.10
C ASP A 56 19.92 9.95 -24.08
N GLY A 57 20.79 10.92 -24.39
CA GLY A 57 21.09 12.06 -23.52
C GLY A 57 22.03 11.77 -22.35
N LEU A 58 22.67 10.59 -22.31
CA LEU A 58 23.72 10.24 -21.36
C LEU A 58 25.07 10.17 -22.06
N THR A 59 26.06 10.89 -21.54
CA THR A 59 27.45 10.84 -22.02
C THR A 59 28.21 9.71 -21.34
N TYR A 60 28.73 8.77 -22.12
CA TYR A 60 29.57 7.68 -21.69
C TYR A 60 31.03 7.96 -22.06
N THR A 61 31.93 7.81 -21.10
CA THR A 61 33.38 7.90 -21.31
C THR A 61 33.99 6.51 -21.50
N ARG A 62 35.26 6.44 -21.95
CA ARG A 62 36.04 5.20 -22.00
C ARG A 62 36.05 4.46 -20.65
N ASN A 63 36.14 5.20 -19.54
CA ASN A 63 36.16 4.60 -18.20
C ASN A 63 34.79 4.02 -17.81
N ASP A 64 33.70 4.72 -18.13
CA ASP A 64 32.34 4.23 -17.85
C ASP A 64 32.09 2.91 -18.56
N LEU A 65 32.44 2.80 -19.84
CA LEU A 65 32.28 1.55 -20.59
C LEU A 65 33.18 0.43 -20.08
N ALA A 66 34.38 0.77 -19.56
CA ALA A 66 35.27 -0.22 -18.99
C ALA A 66 34.67 -0.84 -17.72
N VAL A 67 34.08 -0.01 -16.86
CA VAL A 67 33.44 -0.43 -15.60
C VAL A 67 32.11 -1.14 -15.85
N LEU A 68 31.26 -0.60 -16.74
CA LEU A 68 29.91 -1.12 -17.02
C LEU A 68 29.91 -2.57 -17.52
N PHE A 69 30.95 -2.97 -18.26
CA PHE A 69 31.06 -4.31 -18.83
C PHE A 69 32.02 -5.22 -18.06
N GLN A 70 32.52 -4.78 -16.91
CA GLN A 70 33.47 -5.57 -16.13
C GLN A 70 32.74 -6.64 -15.32
N ASP A 71 33.15 -7.91 -15.53
CA ASP A 71 32.79 -9.07 -14.70
C ASP A 71 31.28 -9.33 -14.49
N LEU A 72 30.42 -8.83 -15.40
CA LEU A 72 28.97 -9.07 -15.35
C LEU A 72 28.63 -10.56 -15.48
N THR A 73 27.92 -11.08 -14.48
CA THR A 73 27.34 -12.42 -14.47
C THR A 73 26.00 -12.47 -15.22
N GLU A 74 25.53 -13.66 -15.57
CA GLU A 74 24.22 -13.86 -16.20
C GLU A 74 23.06 -13.35 -15.32
N SER A 75 23.17 -13.54 -14.01
CA SER A 75 22.17 -13.10 -13.03
C SER A 75 22.07 -11.57 -12.98
N GLU A 76 23.22 -10.89 -12.92
CA GLU A 76 23.29 -9.42 -12.95
C GLU A 76 22.79 -8.87 -14.29
N TRP A 77 23.15 -9.51 -15.41
CA TRP A 77 22.65 -9.14 -16.72
C TRP A 77 21.12 -9.25 -16.82
N SER A 78 20.53 -10.32 -16.27
CA SER A 78 19.09 -10.46 -16.15
C SER A 78 18.48 -9.31 -15.33
N GLY A 79 19.14 -8.90 -14.25
CA GLY A 79 18.73 -7.74 -13.45
C GLY A 79 18.76 -6.43 -14.24
N HIS A 80 19.84 -6.17 -14.97
CA HIS A 80 19.96 -4.98 -15.82
C HIS A 80 18.92 -4.95 -16.96
N CYS A 81 18.69 -6.08 -17.63
CA CYS A 81 17.64 -6.21 -18.65
C CYS A 81 16.25 -5.93 -18.07
N LEU A 82 15.99 -6.44 -16.87
CA LEU A 82 14.73 -6.22 -16.16
C LEU A 82 14.52 -4.75 -15.83
N ILE A 83 15.52 -4.08 -15.25
CA ILE A 83 15.47 -2.64 -14.98
C ILE A 83 15.18 -1.87 -16.29
N TYR A 84 15.89 -2.20 -17.37
CA TYR A 84 15.74 -1.52 -18.65
C TYR A 84 14.35 -1.72 -19.27
N SER A 85 13.72 -2.88 -19.05
CA SER A 85 12.37 -3.17 -19.54
C SER A 85 11.26 -2.36 -18.85
N ILE A 86 11.57 -1.65 -17.76
CA ILE A 86 10.62 -0.85 -16.98
C ILE A 86 11.08 0.61 -17.00
N PRO A 87 10.58 1.44 -17.92
CA PRO A 87 11.08 2.80 -18.13
C PRO A 87 11.08 3.67 -16.87
N GLY A 88 10.03 3.60 -16.05
CA GLY A 88 9.96 4.36 -14.79
C GLY A 88 11.02 3.93 -13.77
N PHE A 89 11.34 2.63 -13.73
CA PHE A 89 12.36 2.12 -12.81
C PHE A 89 13.77 2.52 -13.25
N LEU A 90 14.03 2.41 -14.56
CA LEU A 90 15.27 2.89 -15.16
C LEU A 90 15.45 4.39 -14.91
N GLN A 91 14.44 5.20 -15.19
CA GLN A 91 14.49 6.65 -14.97
C GLN A 91 14.74 7.00 -13.50
N PHE A 92 14.09 6.28 -12.57
CA PHE A 92 14.29 6.47 -11.15
C PHE A 92 15.74 6.20 -10.74
N LEU A 93 16.34 5.08 -11.18
CA LEU A 93 17.72 4.75 -10.82
C LEU A 93 18.75 5.70 -11.41
N GLU A 94 18.51 6.23 -12.61
CA GLU A 94 19.48 7.09 -13.30
C GLU A 94 19.36 8.57 -12.94
N GLN A 95 18.14 9.05 -12.63
CA GLN A 95 17.84 10.49 -12.45
C GLN A 95 17.23 10.81 -11.07
N SER A 96 17.03 9.79 -10.24
CA SER A 96 16.29 9.83 -8.97
C SER A 96 14.82 10.26 -9.14
N ARG A 97 14.32 10.39 -10.38
CA ARG A 97 13.00 10.95 -10.68
C ARG A 97 11.94 9.87 -10.47
N PHE A 98 11.07 10.10 -9.50
CA PHE A 98 10.01 9.16 -9.16
C PHE A 98 8.71 9.54 -9.86
N ASP A 99 8.13 8.57 -10.56
CA ASP A 99 6.78 8.61 -11.11
C ASP A 99 6.09 7.33 -10.65
N ALA A 100 5.07 7.47 -9.81
CA ALA A 100 4.41 6.33 -9.18
C ALA A 100 3.77 5.37 -10.20
N GLY A 101 3.19 5.91 -11.28
CA GLY A 101 2.54 5.12 -12.32
C GLY A 101 3.55 4.34 -13.16
N ALA A 102 4.65 4.99 -13.57
CA ALA A 102 5.70 4.36 -14.36
C ALA A 102 6.55 3.36 -13.54
N MET A 103 6.66 3.55 -12.22
CA MET A 103 7.33 2.62 -11.30
C MET A 103 6.46 1.42 -10.90
N ALA A 104 5.13 1.51 -11.00
CA ALA A 104 4.22 0.45 -10.54
C ALA A 104 4.57 -0.98 -11.02
N PRO A 105 4.96 -1.20 -12.30
CA PRO A 105 5.35 -2.53 -12.78
C PRO A 105 6.59 -3.09 -12.07
N ALA A 106 7.47 -2.24 -11.55
CA ALA A 106 8.68 -2.64 -10.84
C ALA A 106 8.35 -3.35 -9.52
N ARG A 107 7.25 -2.99 -8.87
CA ARG A 107 6.93 -3.40 -7.50
C ARG A 107 6.97 -4.91 -7.30
N GLN A 108 6.54 -5.72 -8.27
CA GLN A 108 6.55 -7.17 -8.13
C GLN A 108 7.95 -7.80 -8.01
N TYR A 109 9.01 -7.09 -8.43
CA TYR A 109 10.34 -7.68 -8.57
C TYR A 109 11.16 -7.67 -7.28
N HIS A 110 10.77 -6.96 -6.22
CA HIS A 110 11.46 -7.08 -4.92
C HIS A 110 11.34 -8.50 -4.34
N TYR A 111 10.33 -9.26 -4.78
CA TYR A 111 10.17 -10.68 -4.44
C TYR A 111 11.09 -11.62 -5.23
N LYS A 112 11.77 -11.14 -6.29
CA LYS A 112 12.69 -11.95 -7.08
C LYS A 112 13.95 -12.23 -6.25
N PRO A 113 14.32 -13.50 -6.00
CA PRO A 113 15.47 -13.84 -5.18
C PRO A 113 16.75 -13.15 -5.66
N GLY A 114 17.47 -12.51 -4.73
CA GLY A 114 18.72 -11.79 -5.00
C GLY A 114 18.57 -10.44 -5.70
N PHE A 115 17.38 -10.09 -6.22
CA PHE A 115 17.20 -8.85 -6.99
C PHE A 115 17.27 -7.59 -6.12
N THR A 116 16.69 -7.61 -4.91
CA THR A 116 16.82 -6.49 -3.95
C THR A 116 18.28 -6.22 -3.62
N ALA A 117 19.05 -7.25 -3.25
CA ALA A 117 20.48 -7.10 -2.96
C ALA A 117 21.27 -6.58 -4.16
N PHE A 118 20.91 -7.02 -5.37
CA PHE A 118 21.50 -6.51 -6.61
C PHE A 118 21.20 -5.03 -6.84
N VAL A 119 19.94 -4.58 -6.72
CA VAL A 119 19.55 -3.22 -7.11
C VAL A 119 19.76 -2.18 -6.01
N SER A 120 19.77 -2.60 -4.75
CA SER A 120 19.85 -1.73 -3.57
C SER A 120 20.99 -0.70 -3.61
N PRO A 121 22.24 -1.03 -4.04
CA PRO A 121 23.35 -0.08 -4.09
C PRO A 121 23.07 1.16 -4.96
N TRP A 122 22.21 1.03 -5.96
CA TRP A 122 21.80 2.14 -6.82
C TRP A 122 20.44 2.72 -6.42
N PHE A 123 19.56 1.90 -5.86
CA PHE A 123 18.24 2.32 -5.42
C PHE A 123 18.30 3.23 -4.20
N ALA A 124 19.15 2.91 -3.22
CA ALA A 124 19.32 3.67 -1.99
C ALA A 124 19.67 5.16 -2.23
N PRO A 125 20.71 5.51 -3.01
CA PRO A 125 21.00 6.93 -3.28
C PRO A 125 19.89 7.61 -4.10
N ALA A 126 19.28 6.93 -5.06
CA ALA A 126 18.15 7.46 -5.82
C ALA A 126 16.94 7.78 -4.92
N PHE A 127 16.64 6.88 -3.98
CA PHE A 127 15.59 7.04 -2.97
C PHE A 127 15.89 8.18 -2.00
N ARG A 128 17.12 8.29 -1.51
CA ARG A 128 17.58 9.41 -0.68
C ARG A 128 17.37 10.74 -1.38
N ASP A 129 17.76 10.83 -2.64
CA ASP A 129 17.68 12.08 -3.39
C ASP A 129 16.22 12.42 -3.76
N ALA A 130 15.42 11.43 -4.14
CA ALA A 130 13.99 11.61 -4.39
C ALA A 130 13.23 12.06 -3.13
N SER A 131 13.45 11.39 -2.01
CA SER A 131 12.82 11.75 -0.73
C SER A 131 13.25 13.15 -0.28
N GLY A 132 14.52 13.51 -0.42
CA GLY A 132 15.01 14.86 -0.13
C GLY A 132 14.34 15.95 -0.98
N ARG A 133 14.02 15.66 -2.25
CA ARG A 133 13.26 16.59 -3.11
C ARG A 133 11.82 16.74 -2.62
N PHE A 134 11.10 15.64 -2.40
CA PHE A 134 9.72 15.68 -1.92
C PHE A 134 9.57 16.34 -0.55
N LEU A 135 10.54 16.17 0.35
CA LEU A 135 10.56 16.87 1.64
C LEU A 135 10.70 18.39 1.46
N ARG A 136 11.61 18.83 0.59
CA ARG A 136 11.82 20.26 0.30
C ARG A 136 10.59 20.88 -0.37
N ASP A 137 9.99 20.15 -1.30
CA ASP A 137 8.88 20.62 -2.11
C ASP A 137 7.52 20.41 -1.40
N SER A 138 7.54 19.85 -0.18
CA SER A 138 6.38 19.62 0.71
C SER A 138 5.31 18.72 0.08
N GLU A 139 5.72 17.60 -0.50
CA GLU A 139 4.85 16.63 -1.20
C GLU A 139 4.70 15.30 -0.41
N PRO A 140 3.95 15.27 0.70
CA PRO A 140 3.85 14.09 1.58
C PRO A 140 3.20 12.86 0.91
N LEU A 141 2.27 13.07 -0.04
CA LEU A 141 1.67 11.99 -0.82
C LEU A 141 2.70 11.28 -1.70
N GLN A 142 3.59 12.03 -2.35
CA GLN A 142 4.65 11.44 -3.18
C GLN A 142 5.65 10.64 -2.34
N LEU A 143 5.97 11.10 -1.13
CA LEU A 143 6.77 10.33 -0.17
C LEU A 143 6.08 9.02 0.23
N THR A 144 4.77 9.07 0.47
CA THR A 144 3.97 7.88 0.80
C THR A 144 4.00 6.85 -0.32
N GLU A 145 3.85 7.30 -1.57
CA GLU A 145 3.96 6.42 -2.73
C GLU A 145 5.39 5.88 -2.93
N LEU A 146 6.42 6.69 -2.70
CA LEU A 146 7.82 6.27 -2.76
C LEU A 146 8.13 5.18 -1.73
N PHE A 147 7.56 5.26 -0.53
CA PHE A 147 7.78 4.28 0.55
C PHE A 147 7.25 2.88 0.23
N ARG A 148 6.32 2.75 -0.73
CA ARG A 148 5.88 1.44 -1.25
C ARG A 148 6.98 0.66 -1.96
N TYR A 149 8.12 1.30 -2.24
CA TYR A 149 9.30 0.74 -2.88
C TYR A 149 10.48 0.61 -1.90
N ALA A 150 10.28 0.82 -0.60
CA ALA A 150 11.32 0.66 0.41
C ALA A 150 11.90 -0.77 0.46
N ASP A 151 11.14 -1.77 0.01
CA ASP A 151 11.57 -3.18 -0.09
C ASP A 151 12.69 -3.44 -1.12
N PHE A 152 13.04 -2.43 -1.94
CA PHE A 152 14.23 -2.47 -2.80
C PHE A 152 15.51 -2.04 -2.08
N ILE A 153 15.43 -1.60 -0.82
CA ILE A 153 16.56 -1.18 -0.01
C ILE A 153 16.96 -2.33 0.89
N ALA A 154 18.15 -2.89 0.64
CA ALA A 154 18.75 -3.88 1.52
C ALA A 154 19.13 -3.23 2.86
N PRO A 155 19.09 -3.98 3.98
CA PRO A 155 19.38 -3.43 5.31
C PRO A 155 20.73 -2.69 5.40
N GLU A 156 21.75 -3.17 4.69
CA GLU A 156 23.09 -2.59 4.62
C GLU A 156 23.13 -1.19 3.99
N ASP A 157 22.24 -0.90 3.03
CA ASP A 157 22.15 0.39 2.34
C ASP A 157 21.11 1.34 2.99
N GLY A 158 20.32 0.83 3.93
CA GLY A 158 19.30 1.58 4.67
C GLY A 158 19.81 2.88 5.30
N PRO A 159 20.98 2.92 5.98
CA PRO A 159 21.50 4.16 6.54
C PRO A 159 21.71 5.28 5.52
N GLU A 160 22.08 4.94 4.29
CA GLU A 160 22.26 5.90 3.20
C GLU A 160 20.92 6.29 2.58
N ALA A 161 20.05 5.32 2.31
CA ALA A 161 18.74 5.59 1.71
C ALA A 161 17.88 6.55 2.56
N TYR A 162 17.94 6.40 3.89
CA TYR A 162 17.12 7.16 4.83
C TYR A 162 17.78 8.42 5.40
N GLU A 163 18.99 8.77 4.95
CA GLU A 163 19.79 9.88 5.52
C GLU A 163 19.01 11.21 5.52
N ARG A 164 18.40 11.59 4.39
CA ARG A 164 17.66 12.85 4.25
C ARG A 164 16.43 12.91 5.15
N LEU A 165 15.74 11.78 5.33
CA LEU A 165 14.58 11.67 6.21
C LEU A 165 14.99 11.83 7.68
N ARG A 166 16.11 11.21 8.09
CA ARG A 166 16.63 11.36 9.45
C ARG A 166 17.01 12.80 9.75
N ILE A 167 17.77 13.44 8.86
CA ILE A 167 18.13 14.86 9.01
C ILE A 167 16.87 15.72 9.13
N TYR A 168 15.87 15.49 8.26
CA TYR A 168 14.61 16.22 8.32
C TYR A 168 13.90 16.04 9.65
N PHE A 169 13.77 14.81 10.17
CA PHE A 169 13.10 14.56 11.44
C PHE A 169 13.87 15.12 12.64
N ASP A 170 15.20 15.08 12.61
CA ASP A 170 16.05 15.67 13.65
C ASP A 170 15.89 17.19 13.68
N GLU A 171 15.95 17.85 12.52
CA GLU A 171 15.73 19.29 12.40
C GLU A 171 14.31 19.68 12.81
N PHE A 172 13.30 18.93 12.34
CA PHE A 172 11.90 19.16 12.68
C PHE A 172 11.64 18.96 14.18
N GLY A 173 12.18 17.90 14.77
CA GLY A 173 12.12 17.64 16.20
C GLY A 173 12.79 18.75 17.02
N PHE A 174 13.94 19.26 16.59
CA PHE A 174 14.61 20.39 17.21
C PHE A 174 13.76 21.67 17.15
N LEU A 175 13.10 21.94 16.02
CA LEU A 175 12.18 23.06 15.87
C LEU A 175 10.99 22.94 16.83
N LEU A 176 10.36 21.76 16.91
CA LEU A 176 9.24 21.49 17.81
C LEU A 176 9.62 21.63 19.29
N ARG A 177 10.81 21.17 19.67
CA ARG A 177 11.32 21.27 21.05
C ARG A 177 11.51 22.71 21.49
N ASN A 178 12.03 23.56 20.61
CA ASN A 178 12.36 24.95 20.89
C ASN A 178 11.24 25.92 20.54
N TRP A 179 10.05 25.42 20.21
CA TRP A 179 8.93 26.28 19.83
C TRP A 179 8.34 26.98 21.06
N THR A 180 8.24 28.32 20.99
CA THR A 180 7.57 29.17 21.99
C THR A 180 6.13 29.46 21.58
N TRP A 181 5.30 29.91 22.53
CA TRP A 181 3.89 30.21 22.23
C TRP A 181 3.75 31.35 21.22
N GLU A 182 4.57 32.38 21.39
CA GLU A 182 4.59 33.58 20.57
C GLU A 182 4.96 33.19 19.12
N LYS A 183 6.00 32.36 18.96
CA LYS A 183 6.39 31.82 17.65
C LYS A 183 5.32 30.90 17.04
N MET A 184 4.55 30.17 17.85
CA MET A 184 3.44 29.34 17.36
C MET A 184 2.29 30.19 16.81
N GLN A 185 2.04 31.35 17.41
CA GLN A 185 1.04 32.30 16.90
C GLN A 185 1.50 32.98 15.61
N GLU A 186 2.77 33.36 15.54
CA GLU A 186 3.37 33.98 14.35
C GLU A 186 3.48 32.99 13.17
N ASP A 187 3.98 31.77 13.42
CA ASP A 187 4.22 30.73 12.42
C ASP A 187 3.17 29.60 12.46
N SER A 188 1.88 29.96 12.57
CA SER A 188 0.80 28.96 12.63
C SER A 188 0.71 28.05 11.39
N SER A 189 1.25 28.48 10.25
CA SER A 189 1.35 27.66 9.03
C SER A 189 2.31 26.48 9.19
N ARG A 190 3.34 26.59 10.04
CA ARG A 190 4.32 25.52 10.22
C ARG A 190 3.80 24.36 11.07
N ILE A 191 2.78 24.59 11.90
CA ILE A 191 2.05 23.51 12.60
C ILE A 191 0.84 23.01 11.78
N ALA A 192 0.53 23.66 10.66
CA ALA A 192 -0.62 23.28 9.83
C ALA A 192 -0.47 21.86 9.28
N CYS A 193 0.76 21.38 9.07
CA CYS A 193 1.03 20.01 8.66
C CYS A 193 0.46 18.96 9.63
N LEU A 194 0.34 19.26 10.93
CA LEU A 194 -0.29 18.33 11.89
C LEU A 194 -1.79 18.12 11.60
N PHE A 195 -2.43 19.08 10.94
CA PHE A 195 -3.84 19.01 10.55
C PHE A 195 -4.03 18.57 9.10
N ASP A 196 -2.93 18.28 8.41
CA ASP A 196 -2.95 17.76 7.04
C ASP A 196 -3.04 16.23 7.09
N PRO A 197 -4.12 15.62 6.55
CA PRO A 197 -4.26 14.16 6.52
C PRO A 197 -3.13 13.49 5.73
N ASP A 198 -2.57 14.15 4.72
CA ASP A 198 -1.50 13.58 3.91
C ASP A 198 -0.19 13.47 4.70
N TRP A 199 0.05 14.39 5.62
CA TRP A 199 1.20 14.34 6.51
C TRP A 199 1.07 13.21 7.54
N ILE A 200 -0.14 12.95 8.05
CA ILE A 200 -0.43 11.80 8.91
C ILE A 200 -0.23 10.48 8.15
N ALA A 201 -0.72 10.41 6.90
CA ALA A 201 -0.50 9.26 6.03
C ALA A 201 0.99 9.03 5.78
N PHE A 202 1.76 10.09 5.52
CA PHE A 202 3.21 10.06 5.38
C PHE A 202 3.91 9.48 6.62
N LEU A 203 3.58 9.99 7.82
CA LEU A 203 4.17 9.47 9.07
C LEU A 203 3.83 7.99 9.29
N ASN A 204 2.62 7.58 8.95
CA ASN A 204 2.15 6.21 9.10
C ASN A 204 2.73 5.25 8.06
N ALA A 205 3.21 5.78 6.93
CA ALA A 205 3.87 5.04 5.87
C ALA A 205 5.39 4.92 6.05
N LEU A 206 5.96 5.54 7.09
CA LEU A 206 7.41 5.47 7.34
C LEU A 206 7.89 4.02 7.51
N PRO A 207 9.00 3.64 6.86
CA PRO A 207 9.62 2.34 7.08
C PRO A 207 10.04 2.10 8.53
N ASP A 208 10.06 0.84 8.96
CA ASP A 208 10.41 0.44 10.34
C ASP A 208 11.71 1.07 10.88
N PRO A 209 12.81 1.19 10.10
CA PRO A 209 14.03 1.87 10.56
C PRO A 209 13.85 3.35 10.93
N LEU A 210 12.73 3.96 10.57
CA LEU A 210 12.35 5.34 10.89
C LEU A 210 11.22 5.45 11.91
N ALA A 211 10.69 4.33 12.42
CA ALA A 211 9.69 4.32 13.48
C ALA A 211 10.12 5.13 14.73
N PRO A 212 11.40 5.09 15.20
CA PRO A 212 11.82 5.93 16.32
C PRO A 212 11.75 7.43 16.02
N ALA A 213 12.00 7.85 14.77
CA ALA A 213 11.90 9.25 14.37
C ALA A 213 10.46 9.73 14.39
N ARG A 214 9.52 8.91 13.87
CA ARG A 214 8.08 9.14 13.98
C ARG A 214 7.64 9.32 15.43
N ASP A 215 8.02 8.38 16.29
CA ASP A 215 7.64 8.41 17.71
C ASP A 215 8.22 9.65 18.41
N SER A 216 9.46 10.04 18.10
CA SER A 216 10.06 11.26 18.63
C SER A 216 9.29 12.52 18.22
N VAL A 217 8.82 12.60 16.97
CA VAL A 217 7.99 13.74 16.51
C VAL A 217 6.68 13.82 17.29
N VAL A 218 5.99 12.69 17.49
CA VAL A 218 4.75 12.64 18.29
C VAL A 218 5.00 13.08 19.73
N GLU A 219 6.10 12.63 20.34
CA GLU A 219 6.52 13.06 21.67
C GLU A 219 6.78 14.58 21.74
N GLN A 220 7.46 15.16 20.74
CA GLN A 220 7.68 16.61 20.72
C GLN A 220 6.37 17.39 20.59
N PHE A 221 5.40 16.91 19.80
CA PHE A 221 4.07 17.52 19.71
C PHE A 221 3.28 17.41 21.02
N LEU A 222 3.33 16.27 21.72
CA LEU A 222 2.76 16.16 23.06
C LEU A 222 3.43 17.14 24.04
N GLY A 223 4.74 17.32 23.94
CA GLY A 223 5.47 18.34 24.68
C GLY A 223 4.95 19.75 24.43
N ILE A 224 4.59 20.08 23.18
CA ILE A 224 3.93 21.35 22.83
C ILE A 224 2.56 21.46 23.50
N VAL A 225 1.73 20.41 23.43
CA VAL A 225 0.40 20.38 24.06
C VAL A 225 0.52 20.66 25.56
N TYR A 226 1.46 20.01 26.24
CA TYR A 226 1.72 20.19 27.66
C TYR A 226 2.19 21.62 27.97
N ARG A 227 3.20 22.14 27.25
CA ARG A 227 3.77 23.48 27.49
C ARG A 227 2.74 24.59 27.30
N PHE A 228 1.81 24.43 26.37
CA PHE A 228 0.85 25.48 25.99
C PHE A 228 -0.55 25.31 26.58
N GLN A 229 -0.77 24.36 27.49
CA GLN A 229 -2.08 24.12 28.11
C GLN A 229 -2.71 25.34 28.81
N HIS A 230 -1.89 26.30 29.26
CA HIS A 230 -2.37 27.53 29.91
C HIS A 230 -2.40 28.75 28.98
N LYS A 231 -1.87 28.65 27.76
CA LYS A 231 -1.79 29.74 26.78
C LYS A 231 -2.72 29.52 25.59
N ALA A 232 -2.87 28.28 25.14
CA ALA A 232 -3.70 27.90 23.99
C ALA A 232 -5.16 27.67 24.37
N SER A 233 -6.05 27.74 23.38
CA SER A 233 -7.44 27.31 23.58
C SER A 233 -7.51 25.79 23.73
N TRP A 234 -8.30 25.31 24.71
CA TRP A 234 -8.53 23.86 24.91
C TRP A 234 -9.00 23.14 23.64
N LYS A 235 -9.78 23.82 22.79
CA LYS A 235 -10.27 23.27 21.51
C LYS A 235 -9.13 23.01 20.52
N LEU A 236 -8.12 23.89 20.47
CA LEU A 236 -6.95 23.69 19.62
C LEU A 236 -6.13 22.49 20.10
N LEU A 237 -5.85 22.44 21.41
CA LEU A 237 -5.07 21.35 22.01
C LEU A 237 -5.77 19.99 21.86
N GLN A 238 -7.09 19.96 22.08
CA GLN A 238 -7.88 18.75 21.83
C GLN A 238 -7.79 18.31 20.36
N ARG A 239 -7.88 19.24 19.41
CA ARG A 239 -7.71 18.92 17.98
C ARG A 239 -6.33 18.38 17.68
N MET A 240 -5.27 18.95 18.27
CA MET A 240 -3.90 18.44 18.11
C MET A 240 -3.80 17.00 18.62
N CYS A 241 -4.30 16.72 19.84
CA CYS A 241 -4.32 15.36 20.38
C CYS A 241 -5.09 14.39 19.49
N ALA A 242 -6.26 14.78 18.98
CA ALA A 242 -7.05 13.96 18.07
C ALA A 242 -6.31 13.62 16.78
N GLN A 243 -5.54 14.56 16.21
CA GLN A 243 -4.70 14.26 15.04
C GLN A 243 -3.54 13.33 15.39
N LEU A 244 -2.89 13.53 16.55
CA LEU A 244 -1.83 12.64 17.02
C LEU A 244 -2.34 11.22 17.27
N GLN A 245 -3.60 11.02 17.65
CA GLN A 245 -4.19 9.69 17.80
C GLN A 245 -4.22 8.89 16.50
N ALA A 246 -4.30 9.58 15.36
CA ALA A 246 -4.29 8.96 14.03
C ALA A 246 -2.88 8.54 13.59
N VAL A 247 -1.83 9.02 14.27
CA VAL A 247 -0.44 8.60 14.01
C VAL A 247 -0.16 7.30 14.74
N ARG A 248 0.28 6.26 14.01
CA ARG A 248 0.61 4.93 14.52
C ARG A 248 1.94 4.96 15.27
N CYS A 249 1.96 5.38 16.53
CA CYS A 249 3.19 5.35 17.35
C CYS A 249 3.28 4.09 18.23
N ASN A 250 4.36 3.97 19.01
CA ASN A 250 4.47 2.91 20.00
C ASN A 250 3.30 2.95 21.04
N PRO A 251 2.96 1.80 21.67
CA PRO A 251 1.77 1.71 22.53
C PRO A 251 1.80 2.60 23.76
N GLU A 252 2.99 2.82 24.33
CA GLU A 252 3.16 3.68 25.51
C GLU A 252 2.85 5.13 25.16
N LEU A 253 3.42 5.63 24.06
CA LEU A 253 3.16 6.96 23.57
C LEU A 253 1.70 7.13 23.14
N GLN A 254 1.10 6.11 22.51
CA GLN A 254 -0.32 6.13 22.15
C GLN A 254 -1.21 6.25 23.40
N ALA A 255 -0.88 5.54 24.48
CA ALA A 255 -1.61 5.65 25.73
C ALA A 255 -1.52 7.06 26.32
N GLN A 256 -0.33 7.69 26.27
CA GLN A 256 -0.16 9.09 26.68
C GLN A 256 -1.00 10.03 25.81
N VAL A 257 -0.98 9.89 24.48
CA VAL A 257 -1.81 10.71 23.57
C VAL A 257 -3.29 10.61 23.95
N ASN A 258 -3.77 9.39 24.22
CA ASN A 258 -5.17 9.15 24.59
C ASN A 258 -5.53 9.77 25.95
N GLU A 259 -4.65 9.66 26.95
CA GLU A 259 -4.83 10.30 28.26
C GLU A 259 -4.94 11.82 28.12
N TYR A 260 -4.04 12.44 27.35
CA TYR A 260 -4.07 13.88 27.12
C TYR A 260 -5.30 14.33 26.34
N GLU A 261 -5.73 13.61 25.30
CA GLU A 261 -6.99 13.92 24.60
C GLU A 261 -8.15 13.97 25.59
N GLU A 262 -8.25 12.98 26.46
CA GLU A 262 -9.36 12.90 27.41
C GLU A 262 -9.34 14.07 28.41
N ILE A 263 -8.16 14.43 28.93
CA ILE A 263 -7.99 15.60 29.80
C ILE A 263 -8.44 16.87 29.06
N MET A 264 -8.00 17.07 27.81
CA MET A 264 -8.35 18.25 27.02
C MET A 264 -9.85 18.31 26.71
N ARG A 265 -10.48 17.17 26.43
CA ARG A 265 -11.92 17.03 26.18
C ARG A 265 -12.78 17.33 27.43
N ARG A 266 -12.35 16.87 28.61
CA ARG A 266 -13.02 17.19 29.88
C ARG A 266 -12.92 18.69 30.19
N ASN A 267 -11.76 19.29 29.96
CA ASN A 267 -11.54 20.71 30.20
C ASN A 267 -12.32 21.59 29.21
N SER A 268 -12.37 21.22 27.92
CA SER A 268 -13.11 21.97 26.90
C SER A 268 -14.62 21.98 27.15
N SER A 269 -15.19 20.88 27.65
CA SER A 269 -16.62 20.75 27.97
C SER A 269 -17.04 21.47 29.26
N SER A 270 -16.19 21.49 30.29
CA SER A 270 -16.48 22.15 31.58
C SER A 270 -16.68 23.67 31.50
N ILE A 271 -16.12 24.32 30.48
CA ILE A 271 -16.26 25.77 30.26
C ILE A 271 -17.64 26.12 29.68
N VAL A 272 -18.25 25.19 28.92
CA VAL A 272 -19.56 25.42 28.28
C VAL A 272 -20.72 25.27 29.27
N SER A 273 -20.59 24.38 30.26
CA SER A 273 -21.63 24.15 31.27
C SER A 273 -21.73 25.26 32.33
N ARG A 274 -20.64 26.00 32.60
CA ARG A 274 -20.65 27.08 33.62
C ARG A 274 -21.33 28.38 33.18
N ARG A 275 -21.69 28.52 31.89
CA ARG A 275 -22.37 29.71 31.34
C ARG A 275 -23.89 29.56 31.19
N LYS A 276 -24.48 28.41 31.53
CA LYS A 276 -25.92 28.14 31.35
C LYS A 276 -26.76 28.19 32.64
N SER A 277 -26.22 28.76 33.72
CA SER A 277 -26.91 28.89 35.01
C SER A 277 -26.75 30.30 35.59
N SER A 278 -27.25 31.30 34.87
CA SER A 278 -27.64 32.58 35.46
C SER A 278 -28.86 33.14 34.72
N ASP A 279 -29.99 32.44 34.82
CA ASP A 279 -31.29 33.11 34.87
C ASP A 279 -31.37 33.81 36.23
N GLY A 280 -30.73 34.98 36.29
CA GLY A 280 -30.77 35.91 37.40
C GLY A 280 -31.32 37.22 36.88
N SER A 281 -32.61 37.42 37.10
CA SER A 281 -33.32 38.68 36.88
C SER A 281 -32.63 39.85 37.58
N GLY A 282 -32.48 40.97 36.86
CA GLY A 282 -32.46 42.31 37.44
C GLY A 282 -31.08 42.92 37.70
N GLY A 283 -30.88 44.13 37.17
CA GLY A 283 -30.03 45.13 37.82
C GLY A 283 -28.95 45.77 36.96
N GLY A 284 -29.23 46.99 36.51
CA GLY A 284 -28.21 48.04 36.39
C GLY A 284 -27.42 48.08 35.08
N PHE A 285 -27.91 48.89 34.13
CA PHE A 285 -27.13 49.39 33.02
C PHE A 285 -26.03 50.33 33.57
N SER A 286 -24.85 49.79 33.89
CA SER A 286 -23.74 50.60 34.37
C SER A 286 -23.13 51.39 33.21
N PHE A 287 -23.03 52.71 33.39
CA PHE A 287 -22.58 53.70 32.41
C PHE A 287 -21.20 53.39 31.80
N GLY A 288 -20.40 52.55 32.46
CA GLY A 288 -19.09 52.08 31.96
C GLY A 288 -19.15 51.09 30.80
N ARG A 289 -20.24 50.32 30.62
CA ARG A 289 -20.38 49.39 29.48
C ARG A 289 -20.76 50.08 28.18
N GLY A 290 -21.50 51.20 28.26
CA GLY A 290 -21.83 52.02 27.09
C GLY A 290 -20.60 52.68 26.48
N ALA A 291 -19.72 53.24 27.33
CA ALA A 291 -18.46 53.82 26.88
C ALA A 291 -17.54 52.77 26.22
N TRP A 292 -17.46 51.57 26.77
CA TRP A 292 -16.67 50.48 26.19
C TRP A 292 -17.25 49.93 24.88
N ALA A 293 -18.58 49.90 24.73
CA ALA A 293 -19.23 49.53 23.47
C ALA A 293 -18.92 50.54 22.36
N ILE A 294 -18.91 51.84 22.69
CA ILE A 294 -18.54 52.91 21.75
C ILE A 294 -17.06 52.79 21.33
N VAL A 295 -16.16 52.46 22.26
CA VAL A 295 -14.74 52.19 21.95
C VAL A 295 -14.56 50.96 21.05
N TRP A 296 -15.33 49.88 21.29
CA TRP A 296 -15.31 48.69 20.43
C TRP A 296 -15.84 48.96 19.02
N ILE A 297 -16.90 49.75 18.90
CA ILE A 297 -17.46 50.16 17.61
C ILE A 297 -16.46 51.05 16.87
N ALA A 298 -15.80 51.99 17.55
CA ALA A 298 -14.74 52.81 16.95
C ALA A 298 -13.54 51.97 16.48
N LEU A 299 -13.11 50.97 17.25
CA LEU A 299 -12.05 50.03 16.84
C LEU A 299 -12.45 49.16 15.64
N MET A 300 -13.70 48.72 15.58
CA MET A 300 -14.23 47.98 14.42
C MET A 300 -14.28 48.85 13.16
N ILE A 301 -14.67 50.12 13.29
CA ILE A 301 -14.68 51.08 12.17
C ILE A 301 -13.26 51.40 11.70
N ILE A 302 -12.30 51.59 12.61
CA ILE A 302 -10.87 51.78 12.26
C ILE A 302 -10.31 50.54 11.57
N ARG A 303 -10.67 49.33 12.05
CA ARG A 303 -10.22 48.08 11.45
C ARG A 303 -10.83 47.86 10.05
N ALA A 304 -12.11 48.15 9.88
CA ALA A 304 -12.78 48.12 8.58
C ALA A 304 -12.18 49.16 7.61
N ALA A 305 -11.94 50.39 8.07
CA ALA A 305 -11.31 51.45 7.27
C ALA A 305 -9.84 51.14 6.91
N SER A 306 -9.12 50.37 7.74
CA SER A 306 -7.76 49.90 7.43
C SER A 306 -7.71 48.71 6.45
N SER A 307 -8.87 48.12 6.14
CA SER A 307 -9.00 47.00 5.18
C SER A 307 -9.21 47.49 3.74
N ASP A 308 -9.48 48.78 3.52
CA ASP A 308 -9.74 49.37 2.20
C ASP A 308 -8.48 49.88 1.48
N SER A 309 -7.28 49.64 2.04
CA SER A 309 -6.00 49.89 1.34
C SER A 309 -5.45 48.64 0.66
N CYS A 310 -6.25 47.98 -0.18
CA CYS A 310 -5.78 47.00 -1.18
C CYS A 310 -6.67 47.07 -2.43
N ASN A 311 -6.79 48.26 -3.00
CA ASN A 311 -7.36 48.45 -4.33
C ASN A 311 -6.47 49.41 -5.11
N ARG A 312 -5.55 48.88 -5.94
CA ARG A 312 -5.33 49.28 -7.35
C ARG A 312 -4.16 48.52 -8.03
N PRO A 313 -4.14 48.48 -9.39
CA PRO A 313 -3.76 47.32 -10.20
C PRO A 313 -2.52 47.54 -11.09
N SER A 314 -1.95 46.44 -11.59
CA SER A 314 -1.19 46.34 -12.86
C SER A 314 -0.80 44.88 -13.11
N SER A 315 -1.56 44.13 -13.92
CA SER A 315 -1.35 43.89 -15.35
C SER A 315 0.05 43.34 -15.72
N LEU A 316 0.12 42.03 -16.02
CA LEU A 316 0.83 41.44 -17.18
C LEU A 316 0.75 39.90 -17.12
N GLY A 317 0.40 39.27 -18.23
CA GLY A 317 0.61 37.82 -18.43
C GLY A 317 -0.64 36.95 -18.49
N ARG A 318 -1.52 37.25 -19.44
CA ARG A 318 -2.60 36.38 -19.92
C ARG A 318 -2.04 35.04 -20.41
N LEU A 319 -2.46 33.94 -19.79
CA LEU A 319 -2.58 32.63 -20.43
C LEU A 319 -3.93 32.07 -20.00
N GLU A 320 -4.91 32.25 -20.90
CA GLU A 320 -6.24 31.68 -20.81
C GLU A 320 -6.11 30.15 -20.75
N TYR A 321 -6.37 29.58 -19.58
CA TYR A 321 -6.75 28.19 -19.45
C TYR A 321 -8.22 28.17 -19.05
N THR A 322 -9.10 28.05 -20.03
CA THR A 322 -10.50 27.68 -19.82
C THR A 322 -10.57 26.19 -19.50
N PRO A 323 -10.95 25.74 -18.29
CA PRO A 323 -11.33 24.36 -18.10
C PRO A 323 -12.80 24.22 -18.52
N THR A 324 -13.03 24.12 -19.83
CA THR A 324 -14.17 23.36 -20.34
C THR A 324 -13.82 21.90 -20.12
N TYR A 325 -14.35 21.32 -19.03
CA TYR A 325 -14.83 19.95 -18.90
C TYR A 325 -15.14 19.77 -17.41
N SER A 326 -16.42 19.90 -17.05
CA SER A 326 -16.98 19.28 -15.86
C SER A 326 -16.86 17.77 -16.04
N SER A 327 -15.66 17.25 -15.72
CA SER A 327 -15.45 15.83 -15.53
C SER A 327 -16.28 15.44 -14.31
N PRO A 328 -17.12 14.38 -14.38
CA PRO A 328 -17.81 13.89 -13.20
C PRO A 328 -16.77 13.62 -12.11
N GLU A 329 -16.96 14.20 -10.93
CA GLU A 329 -16.12 13.96 -9.75
C GLU A 329 -16.00 12.45 -9.55
N SER A 330 -14.80 11.91 -9.78
CA SER A 330 -14.53 10.50 -9.51
C SER A 330 -14.76 10.25 -8.02
N PRO A 331 -15.57 9.24 -7.64
CA PRO A 331 -15.86 8.96 -6.23
C PRO A 331 -14.56 8.72 -5.46
N VAL A 332 -14.46 9.32 -4.26
CA VAL A 332 -13.31 9.15 -3.38
C VAL A 332 -13.36 7.76 -2.76
N TYR A 333 -12.41 6.92 -3.16
CA TYR A 333 -12.31 5.53 -2.76
C TYR A 333 -11.69 5.41 -1.36
N THR A 334 -12.38 4.75 -0.42
CA THR A 334 -11.85 4.51 0.93
C THR A 334 -11.66 3.00 1.16
N PRO A 335 -10.42 2.51 1.33
CA PRO A 335 -10.11 1.08 1.45
C PRO A 335 -10.93 0.30 2.49
N GLU A 336 -11.37 0.96 3.56
CA GLU A 336 -12.14 0.37 4.65
C GLU A 336 -13.59 0.03 4.24
N ALA A 337 -14.20 0.86 3.39
CA ALA A 337 -15.57 0.67 2.92
C ALA A 337 -15.65 -0.49 1.92
N ASP A 338 -14.63 -0.65 1.07
CA ASP A 338 -14.54 -1.77 0.12
C ASP A 338 -14.23 -3.08 0.83
N GLN A 339 -13.40 -3.03 1.88
CA GLN A 339 -13.15 -4.19 2.72
C GLN A 339 -14.44 -4.68 3.39
N ALA A 340 -15.26 -3.77 3.94
CA ALA A 340 -16.54 -4.11 4.55
C ALA A 340 -17.55 -4.68 3.52
N ALA A 341 -17.65 -4.04 2.35
CA ALA A 341 -18.51 -4.49 1.26
C ALA A 341 -18.11 -5.90 0.78
N SER A 342 -16.81 -6.16 0.63
CA SER A 342 -16.37 -7.47 0.18
C SER A 342 -16.53 -8.58 1.21
N ILE A 343 -16.35 -8.28 2.52
CA ILE A 343 -16.69 -9.24 3.58
C ILE A 343 -18.17 -9.64 3.50
N SER A 344 -19.05 -8.67 3.24
CA SER A 344 -20.48 -8.93 3.04
C SER A 344 -20.74 -9.80 1.80
N ASN A 345 -20.10 -9.47 0.67
CA ASN A 345 -20.22 -10.24 -0.58
C ASN A 345 -19.72 -11.67 -0.43
N GLU A 346 -18.60 -11.85 0.24
CA GLU A 346 -18.03 -13.16 0.58
C GLU A 346 -19.01 -13.98 1.43
N SER A 347 -19.66 -13.36 2.41
CA SER A 347 -20.69 -14.00 3.22
C SER A 347 -21.90 -14.45 2.38
N HIS A 348 -22.40 -13.57 1.50
CA HIS A 348 -23.50 -13.90 0.59
C HIS A 348 -23.17 -15.04 -0.38
N LEU A 349 -21.95 -15.06 -0.93
CA LEU A 349 -21.49 -16.14 -1.79
C LEU A 349 -21.42 -17.46 -1.04
N ARG A 350 -20.83 -17.46 0.18
CA ARG A 350 -20.76 -18.64 1.04
C ARG A 350 -22.16 -19.17 1.38
N HIS A 351 -23.10 -18.27 1.73
CA HIS A 351 -24.50 -18.64 1.98
C HIS A 351 -25.14 -19.27 0.74
N THR A 352 -24.91 -18.69 -0.44
CA THR A 352 -25.45 -19.23 -1.69
C THR A 352 -24.90 -20.63 -1.98
N PHE A 353 -23.61 -20.88 -1.73
CA PHE A 353 -23.05 -22.23 -1.84
C PHE A 353 -23.58 -23.19 -0.77
N LEU A 354 -23.83 -22.73 0.46
CA LEU A 354 -24.47 -23.53 1.50
C LEU A 354 -25.91 -23.93 1.09
N ASP A 355 -26.69 -22.99 0.56
CA ASP A 355 -28.05 -23.24 0.06
C ASP A 355 -28.07 -24.22 -1.11
N LEU A 356 -27.12 -24.04 -2.04
CA LEU A 356 -26.92 -24.97 -3.14
C LEU A 356 -26.48 -26.33 -2.61
N SER A 357 -25.66 -26.41 -1.56
CA SER A 357 -25.21 -27.69 -1.00
C SER A 357 -26.31 -28.50 -0.33
N ALA A 358 -27.36 -27.82 0.18
CA ALA A 358 -28.47 -28.47 0.85
C ALA A 358 -29.38 -29.27 -0.11
N ASN A 359 -29.26 -29.03 -1.42
CA ASN A 359 -30.20 -29.55 -2.42
C ASN A 359 -29.46 -30.30 -3.53
N ALA A 360 -29.99 -31.46 -3.93
CA ALA A 360 -29.53 -32.11 -5.16
C ALA A 360 -30.10 -31.39 -6.37
N HIS A 361 -29.24 -30.95 -7.29
CA HIS A 361 -29.67 -30.14 -8.42
C HIS A 361 -29.91 -30.98 -9.67
N LYS A 362 -30.95 -30.63 -10.42
CA LYS A 362 -31.18 -31.13 -11.77
C LYS A 362 -30.55 -30.14 -12.76
N GLY A 363 -29.77 -30.65 -13.70
CA GLY A 363 -29.05 -29.84 -14.66
C GLY A 363 -28.43 -30.69 -15.76
N THR A 364 -27.89 -30.02 -16.78
CA THR A 364 -27.19 -30.67 -17.88
C THR A 364 -25.77 -31.02 -17.40
N PRO A 365 -25.34 -32.28 -17.44
CA PRO A 365 -23.98 -32.66 -17.07
C PRO A 365 -22.92 -31.90 -17.87
N LEU A 366 -21.86 -31.50 -17.18
CA LEU A 366 -20.68 -30.86 -17.75
C LEU A 366 -19.42 -31.56 -17.21
N GLU A 367 -18.36 -31.58 -18.00
CA GLU A 367 -17.06 -32.14 -17.62
C GLU A 367 -15.96 -31.08 -17.78
N PRO A 368 -15.82 -30.16 -16.80
CA PRO A 368 -14.79 -29.14 -16.83
C PRO A 368 -13.39 -29.79 -16.71
N LYS A 369 -12.40 -29.17 -17.36
CA LYS A 369 -11.00 -29.60 -17.26
C LYS A 369 -10.36 -29.06 -15.99
N THR A 370 -9.47 -29.82 -15.36
CA THR A 370 -8.68 -29.29 -14.25
C THR A 370 -7.89 -28.06 -14.68
N GLY A 371 -7.92 -27.04 -13.82
CA GLY A 371 -7.34 -25.73 -14.06
C GLY A 371 -8.29 -24.73 -14.71
N SER A 372 -9.42 -25.17 -15.27
CA SER A 372 -10.37 -24.25 -15.90
C SER A 372 -11.20 -23.47 -14.87
N ALA A 373 -11.54 -22.23 -15.22
CA ALA A 373 -12.44 -21.37 -14.46
C ALA A 373 -13.85 -21.99 -14.37
N PRO A 374 -14.41 -22.24 -13.17
CA PRO A 374 -15.65 -22.99 -12.98
C PRO A 374 -16.93 -22.18 -13.25
N PHE A 375 -16.86 -20.85 -13.28
CA PHE A 375 -18.00 -19.96 -13.54
C PHE A 375 -17.74 -19.16 -14.81
N SER A 376 -18.31 -19.61 -15.93
CA SER A 376 -18.13 -18.98 -17.23
C SER A 376 -18.47 -17.48 -17.19
N GLY A 377 -17.51 -16.63 -17.56
CA GLY A 377 -17.65 -15.17 -17.61
C GLY A 377 -17.59 -14.44 -16.25
N MET A 378 -17.64 -15.17 -15.13
CA MET A 378 -17.68 -14.59 -13.77
C MET A 378 -16.49 -14.99 -12.90
N SER A 379 -15.69 -15.95 -13.37
CA SER A 379 -14.44 -16.35 -12.75
C SER A 379 -13.32 -16.40 -13.76
N GLN A 380 -12.11 -16.23 -13.26
CA GLN A 380 -10.88 -16.38 -14.00
C GLN A 380 -9.96 -17.35 -13.26
N GLU A 381 -9.04 -17.95 -14.00
CA GLU A 381 -7.96 -18.72 -13.41
C GLU A 381 -7.12 -17.80 -12.50
N PRO A 382 -6.63 -18.25 -11.34
CA PRO A 382 -5.74 -17.50 -10.49
C PRO A 382 -4.52 -17.01 -11.27
N GLN A 383 -4.51 -15.73 -11.63
CA GLN A 383 -3.39 -15.09 -12.30
C GLN A 383 -2.46 -14.54 -11.21
N GLY A 384 -1.31 -15.19 -11.02
CA GLY A 384 -0.33 -14.77 -10.04
C GLY A 384 1.08 -14.71 -10.63
N PHE A 385 1.79 -13.60 -10.37
CA PHE A 385 3.24 -13.47 -10.52
C PHE A 385 3.94 -13.72 -9.16
N GLY A 386 3.43 -14.67 -8.36
CA GLY A 386 4.05 -15.03 -7.09
C GLY A 386 5.36 -15.79 -7.33
N PRO A 387 6.45 -15.54 -6.58
CA PRO A 387 7.70 -16.27 -6.75
C PRO A 387 7.59 -17.73 -6.28
N ARG A 388 6.51 -18.10 -5.58
CA ARG A 388 6.28 -19.43 -5.02
C ARG A 388 5.16 -20.14 -5.77
N PHE A 389 5.26 -21.45 -5.83
CA PHE A 389 4.22 -22.30 -6.40
C PHE A 389 3.61 -23.18 -5.31
N LEU A 390 2.30 -23.36 -5.40
CA LEU A 390 1.54 -24.25 -4.55
C LEU A 390 0.87 -25.31 -5.42
N THR A 391 1.26 -26.56 -5.24
CA THR A 391 0.58 -27.69 -5.88
C THR A 391 -0.59 -28.13 -5.00
N VAL A 392 -1.80 -28.03 -5.52
CA VAL A 392 -3.01 -28.48 -4.85
C VAL A 392 -3.45 -29.82 -5.43
N ARG A 393 -3.47 -30.86 -4.60
CA ARG A 393 -3.84 -32.24 -4.93
C ARG A 393 -5.21 -32.58 -4.36
N ASN A 394 -6.12 -33.01 -5.22
CA ASN A 394 -7.43 -33.50 -4.81
C ASN A 394 -7.42 -35.04 -4.74
N ASN A 395 -6.99 -35.60 -3.61
CA ASN A 395 -7.03 -37.05 -3.35
C ASN A 395 -8.36 -37.50 -2.73
N SER A 396 -9.41 -36.70 -2.84
CA SER A 396 -10.75 -37.08 -2.37
C SER A 396 -11.49 -37.93 -3.41
N SER A 397 -12.61 -38.52 -3.02
CA SER A 397 -13.52 -39.22 -3.93
C SER A 397 -14.37 -38.28 -4.80
N GLN A 398 -14.24 -36.96 -4.58
CA GLN A 398 -15.09 -35.90 -5.11
C GLN A 398 -14.28 -34.92 -5.95
N ASP A 399 -14.97 -34.20 -6.83
CA ASP A 399 -14.39 -33.07 -7.56
C ASP A 399 -14.34 -31.84 -6.64
N MET A 400 -13.46 -30.89 -6.96
CA MET A 400 -13.20 -29.71 -6.14
C MET A 400 -13.26 -28.43 -6.98
N VAL A 401 -13.81 -27.37 -6.39
CA VAL A 401 -13.59 -25.99 -6.82
C VAL A 401 -12.73 -25.32 -5.78
N LEU A 402 -11.55 -24.86 -6.19
CA LEU A 402 -10.61 -24.12 -5.35
C LEU A 402 -10.72 -22.63 -5.65
N PHE A 403 -10.95 -21.82 -4.62
CA PHE A 403 -10.94 -20.37 -4.67
C PHE A 403 -9.61 -19.85 -4.14
N SER A 404 -9.06 -18.82 -4.80
CA SER A 404 -7.86 -18.11 -4.37
C SER A 404 -8.18 -16.62 -4.27
N TYR A 405 -7.69 -15.95 -3.24
CA TYR A 405 -7.94 -14.53 -3.03
C TYR A 405 -6.89 -13.93 -2.10
N ASN A 406 -6.87 -12.60 -1.98
CA ASN A 406 -5.97 -11.93 -1.06
C ASN A 406 -6.72 -10.90 -0.20
N ARG A 407 -6.09 -10.40 0.87
CA ARG A 407 -6.74 -9.42 1.77
C ARG A 407 -7.03 -8.08 1.10
N ALA A 408 -6.25 -7.71 0.08
CA ALA A 408 -6.39 -6.45 -0.65
C ALA A 408 -7.32 -6.57 -1.88
N ASP A 409 -7.55 -7.79 -2.35
CA ASP A 409 -8.43 -8.19 -3.46
C ASP A 409 -9.23 -9.41 -2.96
N PRO A 410 -10.22 -9.16 -2.09
CA PRO A 410 -11.06 -10.19 -1.51
C PRO A 410 -11.88 -10.92 -2.59
N ILE A 411 -12.46 -12.09 -2.25
CA ILE A 411 -13.06 -13.05 -3.22
C ILE A 411 -14.01 -12.38 -4.23
N LEU A 412 -14.70 -11.31 -3.83
CA LEU A 412 -15.69 -10.60 -4.63
C LEU A 412 -15.56 -9.09 -4.48
N ASP A 413 -14.97 -8.44 -5.47
CA ASP A 413 -15.32 -7.08 -5.87
C ASP A 413 -16.34 -7.16 -7.02
N SER A 414 -17.22 -6.17 -7.11
CA SER A 414 -18.06 -5.91 -8.28
C SER A 414 -17.28 -5.79 -9.60
N GLU A 415 -15.99 -5.43 -9.55
CA GLU A 415 -15.16 -5.18 -10.73
C GLU A 415 -14.17 -6.31 -11.06
N THR A 416 -13.79 -7.15 -10.09
CA THR A 416 -12.81 -8.22 -10.31
C THR A 416 -13.48 -9.59 -10.40
N PRO A 417 -13.22 -10.38 -11.46
CA PRO A 417 -13.77 -11.72 -11.56
C PRO A 417 -13.13 -12.63 -10.51
N VAL A 418 -13.96 -13.50 -9.93
CA VAL A 418 -13.56 -14.43 -8.87
C VAL A 418 -12.41 -15.31 -9.35
N GLN A 419 -11.32 -15.39 -8.60
CA GLN A 419 -10.23 -16.31 -8.93
C GLN A 419 -10.55 -17.71 -8.41
N ALA A 420 -10.90 -18.62 -9.32
CA ALA A 420 -11.28 -19.98 -8.98
C ALA A 420 -10.90 -20.97 -10.07
N VAL A 421 -10.64 -22.23 -9.69
CA VAL A 421 -10.36 -23.34 -10.60
C VAL A 421 -11.10 -24.60 -10.22
N PHE A 422 -11.51 -25.34 -11.24
CA PHE A 422 -11.96 -26.72 -11.09
C PHE A 422 -10.74 -27.65 -10.98
N ILE A 423 -10.81 -28.62 -10.06
CA ILE A 423 -9.80 -29.67 -9.87
C ILE A 423 -10.54 -31.00 -9.71
N GLY A 424 -10.47 -31.83 -10.75
CA GLY A 424 -11.10 -33.14 -10.78
C GLY A 424 -10.56 -34.08 -9.70
N ARG A 425 -11.38 -35.06 -9.32
CA ARG A 425 -10.96 -36.13 -8.38
C ARG A 425 -9.68 -36.83 -8.86
N GLY A 426 -8.74 -37.02 -7.94
CA GLY A 426 -7.43 -37.64 -8.21
C GLY A 426 -6.45 -36.79 -9.03
N GLN A 427 -6.80 -35.53 -9.32
CA GLN A 427 -5.95 -34.63 -10.12
C GLN A 427 -5.24 -33.59 -9.24
N GLU A 428 -4.26 -32.92 -9.83
CA GLU A 428 -3.50 -31.85 -9.20
C GLU A 428 -3.47 -30.59 -10.08
N TYR A 429 -3.35 -29.44 -9.43
CA TYR A 429 -3.23 -28.14 -10.06
C TYR A 429 -2.14 -27.34 -9.37
N GLU A 430 -1.22 -26.78 -10.14
CA GLU A 430 -0.18 -25.89 -9.63
C GLU A 430 -0.63 -24.45 -9.82
N LEU A 431 -0.72 -23.68 -8.72
CA LEU A 431 -1.00 -22.25 -8.79
C LEU A 431 0.16 -21.42 -8.24
N PRO A 432 0.45 -20.25 -8.85
CA PRO A 432 1.34 -19.27 -8.26
C PRO A 432 0.68 -18.68 -7.01
N ILE A 433 1.47 -18.50 -5.93
CA ILE A 433 0.98 -17.90 -4.69
C ILE A 433 1.93 -16.83 -4.18
N ARG A 434 1.36 -15.78 -3.57
CA ARG A 434 2.10 -14.82 -2.75
C ARG A 434 1.94 -15.21 -1.28
N PRO A 435 3.00 -15.75 -0.64
CA PRO A 435 2.94 -16.03 0.80
C PRO A 435 2.53 -14.78 1.57
N ASN A 436 1.81 -14.97 2.68
CA ASN A 436 1.25 -13.94 3.56
C ASN A 436 0.08 -13.13 2.98
N GLN A 437 -0.19 -13.27 1.69
CA GLN A 437 -1.30 -12.60 1.02
C GLN A 437 -2.34 -13.59 0.52
N GLY A 438 -1.96 -14.83 0.21
CA GLY A 438 -2.86 -15.85 -0.33
C GLY A 438 -3.75 -16.51 0.72
N TYR A 439 -5.05 -16.43 0.48
CA TYR A 439 -6.10 -17.20 1.15
C TYR A 439 -6.71 -18.17 0.15
N LEU A 440 -7.06 -19.36 0.62
CA LEU A 440 -7.67 -20.41 -0.18
C LEU A 440 -8.95 -20.89 0.48
N ASN A 441 -9.96 -21.15 -0.35
CA ASN A 441 -11.20 -21.79 0.05
C ASN A 441 -11.52 -22.94 -0.92
N ALA A 442 -12.28 -23.94 -0.50
CA ALA A 442 -12.59 -25.09 -1.35
C ALA A 442 -14.01 -25.63 -1.12
N VAL A 443 -14.67 -25.99 -2.22
CA VAL A 443 -15.97 -26.67 -2.24
C VAL A 443 -15.82 -28.01 -2.95
N PHE A 444 -16.46 -29.04 -2.43
CA PHE A 444 -16.38 -30.41 -2.96
C PHE A 444 -17.76 -30.91 -3.37
N GLY A 445 -17.80 -31.77 -4.37
CA GLY A 445 -19.04 -32.44 -4.78
C GLY A 445 -18.83 -33.41 -5.94
N THR A 446 -19.94 -33.96 -6.43
CA THR A 446 -19.91 -34.89 -7.57
C THR A 446 -20.92 -34.48 -8.63
N GLY A 447 -20.54 -34.74 -9.90
CA GLY A 447 -21.37 -34.49 -11.07
C GLY A 447 -21.55 -33.00 -11.32
N TRP A 448 -20.55 -32.34 -11.90
CA TRP A 448 -20.68 -30.95 -12.31
C TRP A 448 -21.82 -30.79 -13.33
N VAL A 449 -22.72 -29.83 -13.10
CA VAL A 449 -23.90 -29.61 -13.94
C VAL A 449 -24.11 -28.13 -14.20
N LYS A 450 -24.65 -27.80 -15.37
CA LYS A 450 -25.27 -26.52 -15.65
C LYS A 450 -26.68 -26.50 -15.05
N LEU A 451 -26.92 -25.58 -14.13
CA LEU A 451 -28.20 -25.41 -13.45
C LEU A 451 -29.26 -24.96 -14.47
N ALA A 452 -30.46 -25.56 -14.40
CA ALA A 452 -31.58 -25.13 -15.22
C ALA A 452 -32.04 -23.71 -14.86
N ASN A 453 -31.95 -23.35 -13.58
CA ASN A 453 -32.22 -22.02 -13.05
C ASN A 453 -30.95 -21.53 -12.34
N PRO A 454 -30.16 -20.64 -12.96
CA PRO A 454 -29.00 -20.04 -12.32
C PRO A 454 -29.37 -19.34 -11.00
N ARG A 455 -28.43 -19.30 -10.04
CA ARG A 455 -28.59 -18.55 -8.80
C ARG A 455 -27.88 -17.20 -8.90
N GLU A 456 -28.56 -16.16 -8.47
CA GLU A 456 -28.00 -14.81 -8.42
C GLU A 456 -27.48 -14.50 -7.02
N VAL A 457 -26.27 -13.95 -6.95
CA VAL A 457 -25.63 -13.44 -5.74
C VAL A 457 -25.53 -11.93 -5.88
N GLN A 458 -26.17 -11.20 -4.97
CA GLN A 458 -26.07 -9.74 -4.95
C GLN A 458 -24.72 -9.32 -4.35
N LEU A 459 -23.97 -8.54 -5.12
CA LEU A 459 -22.69 -7.95 -4.74
C LEU A 459 -22.93 -6.48 -4.41
N HIS A 460 -22.60 -6.09 -3.20
CA HIS A 460 -22.65 -4.72 -2.71
C HIS A 460 -21.32 -4.00 -2.96
N ARG A 461 -21.40 -2.73 -3.33
CA ARG A 461 -20.27 -1.80 -3.38
C ARG A 461 -20.63 -0.52 -2.66
N ASN A 462 -19.76 -0.08 -1.75
CA ASN A 462 -19.89 1.19 -1.06
C ASN A 462 -19.24 2.28 -1.90
N VAL A 463 -20.02 3.05 -2.64
CA VAL A 463 -19.50 4.23 -3.35
C VAL A 463 -19.73 5.44 -2.45
N THR A 464 -18.66 5.91 -1.80
CA THR A 464 -18.68 7.15 -1.02
C THR A 464 -18.53 8.32 -1.99
N SER A 465 -19.64 8.88 -2.47
CA SER A 465 -19.58 10.14 -3.23
C SER A 465 -19.35 11.29 -2.26
N THR A 466 -18.16 11.88 -2.29
CA THR A 466 -17.89 13.17 -1.64
C THR A 466 -18.52 14.29 -2.46
N GLU A 467 -19.85 14.39 -2.43
CA GLU A 467 -20.48 15.63 -2.90
C GLU A 467 -20.14 16.75 -1.92
N SER A 468 -19.70 17.88 -2.46
CA SER A 468 -19.15 19.07 -1.81
C SER A 468 -20.11 19.82 -0.86
N SER A 469 -21.22 19.20 -0.45
CA SER A 469 -22.25 19.79 0.40
C SER A 469 -22.57 18.96 1.65
N GLY A 470 -21.56 18.68 2.47
CA GLY A 470 -21.73 18.47 3.93
C GLY A 470 -22.50 17.24 4.42
N SER A 471 -23.05 16.38 3.54
CA SER A 471 -23.68 15.11 3.91
C SER A 471 -23.16 13.97 3.04
N SER A 472 -22.32 13.12 3.63
CA SER A 472 -21.93 11.84 3.05
C SER A 472 -23.14 10.90 3.09
N TYR A 473 -23.79 10.69 1.95
CA TYR A 473 -24.70 9.57 1.75
C TYR A 473 -23.97 8.53 0.89
N GLY A 474 -23.62 7.39 1.49
CA GLY A 474 -23.11 6.26 0.73
C GLY A 474 -24.20 5.74 -0.21
N ARG A 475 -23.91 5.66 -1.51
CA ARG A 475 -24.81 5.04 -2.47
C ARG A 475 -24.38 3.59 -2.64
N ASP A 476 -25.20 2.65 -2.17
CA ASP A 476 -25.00 1.23 -2.41
C ASP A 476 -25.23 0.94 -3.89
N VAL A 477 -24.15 0.68 -4.62
CA VAL A 477 -24.25 0.16 -5.98
C VAL A 477 -24.25 -1.36 -5.88
N THR A 478 -25.34 -1.98 -6.35
CA THR A 478 -25.46 -3.45 -6.38
C THR A 478 -25.16 -3.97 -7.77
N SER A 479 -24.21 -4.91 -7.90
CA SER A 479 -24.06 -5.76 -9.07
C SER A 479 -24.52 -7.19 -8.75
N THR A 480 -24.73 -8.03 -9.76
CA THR A 480 -25.24 -9.39 -9.55
C THR A 480 -24.31 -10.41 -10.20
N MET A 481 -23.83 -11.36 -9.41
CA MET A 481 -23.08 -12.52 -9.90
C MET A 481 -24.02 -13.69 -10.16
N THR A 482 -23.95 -14.29 -11.35
CA THR A 482 -24.79 -15.45 -11.69
C THR A 482 -24.00 -16.76 -11.59
N ILE A 483 -24.41 -17.64 -10.68
CA ILE A 483 -23.93 -19.01 -10.55
C ILE A 483 -24.81 -19.92 -11.42
N SER A 484 -24.31 -20.25 -12.60
CA SER A 484 -25.02 -21.11 -13.57
C SER A 484 -24.52 -22.56 -13.59
N GLU A 485 -23.39 -22.84 -12.92
CA GLU A 485 -22.77 -24.16 -12.88
C GLU A 485 -22.44 -24.53 -11.43
N TYR A 486 -22.75 -25.77 -11.04
CA TYR A 486 -22.51 -26.25 -9.68
C TYR A 486 -22.47 -27.78 -9.60
N PHE A 487 -22.16 -28.33 -8.43
CA PHE A 487 -22.21 -29.77 -8.19
C PHE A 487 -23.66 -30.28 -8.09
N ARG A 488 -23.97 -31.38 -8.80
CA ARG A 488 -25.24 -32.10 -8.71
C ARG A 488 -25.46 -32.66 -7.31
N THR A 489 -24.40 -33.24 -6.73
CA THR A 489 -24.40 -33.76 -5.35
C THR A 489 -23.23 -33.13 -4.59
N PRO A 490 -23.45 -31.94 -4.01
CA PRO A 490 -22.44 -31.25 -3.22
C PRO A 490 -22.10 -32.02 -1.94
N SER A 491 -20.88 -31.86 -1.43
CA SER A 491 -20.51 -32.41 -0.13
C SER A 491 -21.33 -31.77 0.97
N LYS A 492 -21.89 -32.59 1.86
CA LYS A 492 -22.56 -32.10 3.08
C LYS A 492 -21.59 -31.45 4.06
N GLN A 493 -20.29 -31.71 3.91
CA GLN A 493 -19.25 -31.22 4.80
C GLN A 493 -18.49 -30.08 4.14
N LEU A 494 -18.97 -28.87 4.36
CA LEU A 494 -18.42 -27.63 3.83
C LEU A 494 -17.45 -26.96 4.80
N GLN A 495 -16.60 -27.74 5.44
CA GLN A 495 -15.70 -27.24 6.48
C GLN A 495 -14.76 -26.12 5.99
N PHE A 496 -14.40 -26.12 4.70
CA PHE A 496 -13.54 -25.12 4.11
C PHE A 496 -14.32 -23.87 3.66
N LEU A 497 -15.63 -23.93 3.42
CA LEU A 497 -16.43 -22.70 3.28
C LEU A 497 -16.57 -21.93 4.60
N LYS A 498 -16.35 -22.59 5.73
CA LYS A 498 -16.40 -21.97 7.06
C LYS A 498 -15.05 -21.49 7.58
N ARG A 499 -13.95 -21.94 6.96
CA ARG A 499 -12.58 -21.70 7.41
C ARG A 499 -11.65 -21.55 6.22
N ASP A 500 -10.80 -20.54 6.27
CA ASP A 500 -9.87 -20.25 5.20
C ASP A 500 -8.53 -20.94 5.44
N LEU A 501 -7.89 -21.35 4.36
CA LEU A 501 -6.51 -21.79 4.40
C LEU A 501 -5.60 -20.62 4.09
N MET A 502 -4.74 -20.26 5.03
CA MET A 502 -3.77 -19.18 4.89
C MET A 502 -2.41 -19.77 4.56
N VAL A 503 -1.77 -19.25 3.51
CA VAL A 503 -0.42 -19.69 3.09
C VAL A 503 0.60 -18.62 3.45
N LYS A 504 1.61 -18.98 4.24
CA LYS A 504 2.64 -18.08 4.77
C LYS A 504 4.05 -18.61 4.50
N ASP A 505 5.03 -17.73 4.50
CA ASP A 505 6.46 -18.06 4.34
C ASP A 505 7.22 -18.09 5.68
N HIS A 506 6.64 -17.53 6.74
CA HIS A 506 7.18 -17.56 8.09
C HIS A 506 6.12 -18.04 9.09
N PRO A 507 6.55 -18.59 10.25
CA PRO A 507 5.62 -18.95 11.30
C PRO A 507 4.92 -17.69 11.81
N GLU A 508 3.64 -17.84 12.13
CA GLU A 508 2.79 -16.73 12.52
C GLU A 508 3.29 -16.02 13.79
N TYR A 509 3.59 -14.72 13.68
CA TYR A 509 3.76 -13.83 14.83
C TYR A 509 2.40 -13.28 15.26
N ARG A 510 2.27 -12.99 16.56
CA ARG A 510 1.06 -12.70 17.36
C ARG A 510 0.18 -11.55 16.82
N GLY A 511 -0.49 -11.73 15.68
CA GLY A 511 -1.51 -10.81 15.13
C GLY A 511 -2.94 -11.22 15.50
N PRO A 512 -3.98 -10.54 14.98
CA PRO A 512 -5.40 -10.92 15.17
C PRO A 512 -5.72 -12.34 14.65
N ASP A 513 -4.87 -12.89 13.79
CA ASP A 513 -4.94 -14.28 13.33
C ASP A 513 -4.30 -15.30 14.30
N ALA A 514 -3.80 -14.89 15.47
CA ALA A 514 -3.08 -15.76 16.42
C ALA A 514 -3.89 -16.97 16.95
N GLN A 515 -5.17 -17.07 16.61
CA GLN A 515 -6.03 -18.23 16.89
C GLN A 515 -6.08 -19.25 15.74
N ALA A 516 -5.39 -18.99 14.63
CA ALA A 516 -5.33 -19.91 13.50
C ALA A 516 -4.58 -21.19 13.90
N LYS A 517 -5.08 -22.34 13.45
CA LYS A 517 -4.50 -23.64 13.77
C LYS A 517 -3.52 -24.04 12.67
N PRO A 518 -2.26 -24.37 12.98
CA PRO A 518 -1.34 -24.88 11.96
C PRO A 518 -1.87 -26.19 11.37
N VAL A 519 -1.97 -26.21 10.04
CA VAL A 519 -2.25 -27.41 9.23
C VAL A 519 -0.93 -28.11 8.91
N PHE A 520 0.11 -27.31 8.63
CA PHE A 520 1.45 -27.79 8.33
C PHE A 520 2.49 -26.73 8.66
N GLU A 521 3.55 -27.17 9.32
CA GLU A 521 4.75 -26.38 9.59
C GLU A 521 5.95 -27.13 9.00
N PRO A 522 6.74 -26.52 8.10
CA PRO A 522 7.92 -27.17 7.53
C PRO A 522 9.00 -27.44 8.59
N GLU A 523 9.59 -28.64 8.54
CA GLU A 523 10.71 -29.04 9.42
C GLU A 523 12.02 -28.34 9.03
N ASP A 524 12.24 -28.14 7.73
CA ASP A 524 13.41 -27.44 7.20
C ASP A 524 13.06 -25.98 6.90
N ARG A 525 13.80 -25.06 7.54
CA ARG A 525 13.64 -23.60 7.38
C ARG A 525 14.29 -23.07 6.11
N ASN A 526 15.01 -23.91 5.36
CA ASN A 526 15.47 -23.55 4.03
C ASN A 526 14.27 -23.48 3.09
N LEU A 527 13.75 -22.26 2.93
CA LEU A 527 12.56 -21.88 2.18
C LEU A 527 12.55 -22.47 0.76
N SER A 528 12.08 -23.70 0.59
CA SER A 528 11.85 -24.26 -0.74
C SER A 528 10.76 -23.43 -1.44
N VAL A 529 10.92 -23.22 -2.75
CA VAL A 529 10.05 -22.37 -3.57
C VAL A 529 8.65 -22.97 -3.76
N ARG A 530 8.45 -24.21 -3.29
CA ARG A 530 7.26 -25.02 -3.56
C ARG A 530 6.61 -25.54 -2.28
N GLY A 531 5.29 -25.40 -2.21
CA GLY A 531 4.44 -26.09 -1.24
C GLY A 531 3.48 -27.05 -1.93
N THR A 532 2.93 -27.98 -1.16
CA THR A 532 1.86 -28.86 -1.62
C THR A 532 0.73 -28.90 -0.60
N LEU A 533 -0.51 -28.74 -1.06
CA LEU A 533 -1.72 -29.01 -0.29
C LEU A 533 -2.38 -30.27 -0.82
N THR A 534 -2.61 -31.26 0.03
CA THR A 534 -3.34 -32.46 -0.33
C THR A 534 -4.66 -32.52 0.42
N PHE A 535 -5.76 -32.50 -0.32
CA PHE A 535 -7.11 -32.74 0.19
C PHE A 535 -7.43 -34.23 0.09
N SER A 536 -7.94 -34.83 1.16
CA SER A 536 -8.26 -36.26 1.23
C SER A 536 -9.51 -36.49 2.07
N GLU A 537 -10.22 -37.57 1.85
CA GLU A 537 -11.40 -37.93 2.65
C GLU A 537 -11.03 -38.93 3.74
N LYS A 538 -11.34 -38.62 5.01
CA LYS A 538 -11.13 -39.50 6.17
C LYS A 538 -12.38 -39.53 7.05
N GLY A 539 -13.02 -40.71 7.15
CA GLY A 539 -14.23 -40.87 7.96
C GLY A 539 -15.40 -40.00 7.48
N GLY A 540 -15.53 -39.82 6.16
CA GLY A 540 -16.54 -38.95 5.55
C GLY A 540 -16.29 -37.45 5.75
N LYS A 541 -15.15 -37.06 6.36
CA LYS A 541 -14.72 -35.66 6.47
C LYS A 541 -13.59 -35.38 5.51
N MET A 542 -13.60 -34.19 4.92
CA MET A 542 -12.43 -33.72 4.19
C MET A 542 -11.30 -33.44 5.19
N ALA A 543 -10.08 -33.69 4.79
CA ALA A 543 -8.87 -33.42 5.57
C ALA A 543 -7.85 -32.80 4.62
N VAL A 544 -7.16 -31.77 5.10
CA VAL A 544 -6.08 -31.13 4.37
C VAL A 544 -4.76 -31.46 5.05
N LYS A 545 -3.75 -31.77 4.24
CA LYS A 545 -2.37 -31.97 4.69
C LYS A 545 -1.47 -31.08 3.84
N GLY A 546 -0.64 -30.26 4.49
CA GLY A 546 0.43 -29.53 3.82
C GLY A 546 1.72 -30.35 3.75
N SER A 547 2.59 -30.00 2.80
CA SER A 547 4.00 -30.38 2.76
C SER A 547 4.81 -29.33 1.98
N GLY A 548 6.14 -29.39 2.05
CA GLY A 548 7.04 -28.46 1.32
C GLY A 548 7.56 -27.35 2.22
N GLY A 549 7.87 -26.18 1.64
CA GLY A 549 8.51 -25.05 2.35
C GLY A 549 7.57 -23.92 2.80
N LEU A 550 6.25 -24.13 2.73
CA LEU A 550 5.25 -23.10 3.08
C LEU A 550 4.53 -23.47 4.37
N TYR A 551 4.30 -22.49 5.23
CA TYR A 551 3.45 -22.63 6.41
C TYR A 551 1.99 -22.53 5.99
N ILE A 552 1.16 -23.45 6.46
CA ILE A 552 -0.26 -23.47 6.15
C ILE A 552 -1.05 -23.45 7.44
N TYR A 553 -1.94 -22.48 7.56
CA TYR A 553 -2.81 -22.30 8.71
C TYR A 553 -4.27 -22.43 8.31
N LEU A 554 -5.09 -22.94 9.21
CA LEU A 554 -6.54 -22.95 9.09
C LEU A 554 -7.09 -21.83 9.99
N SER A 555 -7.82 -20.89 9.40
CA SER A 555 -8.43 -19.79 10.14
C SER A 555 -9.41 -20.29 11.19
N VAL A 556 -9.74 -19.41 12.13
CA VAL A 556 -10.90 -19.59 13.01
C VAL A 556 -12.15 -19.70 12.14
N GLU A 557 -13.14 -20.44 12.63
CA GLU A 557 -14.45 -20.53 11.98
C GLU A 557 -15.06 -19.13 11.93
N ARG A 558 -15.37 -18.65 10.72
CA ARG A 558 -16.07 -17.38 10.56
C ARG A 558 -17.54 -17.60 10.94
N PRO A 559 -18.15 -16.66 11.68
CA PRO A 559 -19.53 -16.76 12.14
C PRO A 559 -20.54 -16.87 11.00
#